data_AF-A0AB39QI57-F1
#
_entry.id   AF-A0AB39QI57-F1
#
_cell.length_a   1.000
_cell.length_b   1.000
_cell.length_c   1.000
_cell.angle_alpha   90.00
_cell.angle_beta   90.00
_cell.angle_gamma   90.00
#
_symmetry.space_group_name_H-M   'P 1'
#
loop_
_entity.id
_entity.type
_entity.pdbx_description
1 polymer ?
#
loop_
_entity_poly.entity_id
_entity_poly.type
_entity_poly.pdbx_seq_one_letter_code
_entity_poly.pdbx_strand_id
1 'polypeptide(L)'
;MAGHTHAGGCRYATAFSFFVTKPLTSAEGGLLVCRRADLAARARTPNVHGIDRDAFARHHSGRSPHYDVVAADMKYNMPDVAAALLRCQSDRCDTLHERRRAIAERHAKGLASLTGLLLRPVP
;
A
#
# COMPACT_ATOMS: atom_id res chain seq x y z
N MET A 1 -16.26 11.84 18.93
CA MET A 1 -15.42 10.63 18.84
C MET A 1 -14.04 11.04 18.39
N ALA A 2 -13.01 10.89 19.23
CA ALA A 2 -11.65 11.32 18.92
C ALA A 2 -11.13 10.51 17.71
N GLY A 3 -10.83 11.20 16.61
CA GLY A 3 -10.46 10.58 15.34
C GLY A 3 -9.12 9.87 15.45
N HIS A 4 -9.12 8.54 15.37
CA HIS A 4 -7.90 7.78 15.17
C HIS A 4 -7.30 8.17 13.81
N THR A 5 -6.12 8.80 13.82
CA THR A 5 -5.35 9.04 12.60
C THR A 5 -4.78 7.71 12.13
N HIS A 6 -5.52 6.99 11.30
CA HIS A 6 -4.99 5.79 10.63
C HIS A 6 -3.88 6.17 9.65
N ALA A 7 -2.85 5.34 9.54
CA ALA A 7 -1.86 5.46 8.47
C ALA A 7 -2.61 5.44 7.12
N GLY A 8 -2.40 6.45 6.27
CA GLY A 8 -3.19 6.67 5.04
C GLY A 8 -4.19 7.82 5.11
N GLY A 9 -4.53 8.32 6.30
CA GLY A 9 -5.42 9.46 6.51
C GLY A 9 -4.76 10.84 6.42
N CYS A 10 -3.53 10.94 5.90
CA CYS A 10 -2.78 12.19 5.89
C CYS A 10 -3.25 13.17 4.79
N ARG A 11 -2.87 14.44 4.92
CA ARG A 11 -3.19 15.50 3.93
C ARG A 11 -2.52 15.32 2.55
N TYR A 12 -1.54 14.42 2.46
CA TYR A 12 -0.78 14.10 1.26
C TYR A 12 -1.10 12.68 0.78
N ALA A 13 -0.10 11.99 0.22
CA ALA A 13 -0.15 10.58 -0.09
C ALA A 13 0.66 9.77 0.93
N THR A 14 0.24 8.53 1.17
CA THR A 14 0.93 7.53 1.97
C THR A 14 1.27 6.35 1.07
N ALA A 15 2.54 5.99 1.04
CA ALA A 15 2.99 4.80 0.32
C ALA A 15 3.11 3.61 1.29
N PHE A 16 2.55 2.49 0.89
CA PHE A 16 2.68 1.19 1.54
C PHE A 16 3.49 0.27 0.63
N SER A 17 4.28 -0.61 1.25
CA SER A 17 5.03 -1.66 0.58
C SER A 17 4.47 -3.01 1.00
N PHE A 18 4.45 -3.95 0.06
CA PHE A 18 4.02 -5.33 0.24
C PHE A 18 5.13 -6.33 -0.10
N PHE A 19 6.39 -5.91 0.07
CA PHE A 19 7.54 -6.81 -0.02
C PHE A 19 7.42 -7.96 0.99
N VAL A 20 8.09 -9.08 0.73
CA VAL A 20 7.95 -10.35 1.47
C VAL A 20 8.00 -10.25 3.01
N THR A 21 8.71 -9.27 3.57
CA THR A 21 8.86 -9.11 5.03
C THR A 21 7.84 -8.15 5.68
N LYS A 22 6.98 -7.52 4.88
CA LYS A 22 5.99 -6.55 5.37
C LYS A 22 4.83 -7.25 6.08
N PRO A 23 4.05 -6.53 6.92
CA PRO A 23 2.92 -7.12 7.65
C PRO A 23 1.90 -7.82 6.75
N LEU A 24 1.63 -7.24 5.58
CA LEU A 24 0.93 -7.86 4.46
C LEU A 24 1.90 -7.96 3.28
N THR A 25 1.76 -8.99 2.44
CA THR A 25 2.67 -9.19 1.30
C THR A 25 1.95 -9.64 0.04
N SER A 26 2.48 -9.24 -1.12
CA SER A 26 2.12 -9.77 -2.43
C SER A 26 3.34 -10.35 -3.15
N ALA A 27 4.31 -10.85 -2.37
CA ALA A 27 5.72 -11.04 -2.74
C ALA A 27 6.42 -9.73 -3.08
N GLU A 28 5.97 -9.06 -4.14
CA GLU A 28 6.38 -7.72 -4.55
C GLU A 28 5.14 -6.83 -4.72
N GLY A 29 5.29 -5.54 -4.43
CA GLY A 29 4.22 -4.58 -4.67
C GLY A 29 4.18 -3.40 -3.71
N GLY A 30 3.30 -2.45 -4.02
CA GLY A 30 3.03 -1.29 -3.19
C GLY A 30 1.66 -0.71 -3.45
N LEU A 31 1.26 0.22 -2.58
CA LEU A 31 0.00 0.95 -2.66
C LEU A 31 0.25 2.41 -2.31
N LEU A 32 -0.28 3.32 -3.12
CA LEU A 32 -0.34 4.74 -2.81
C LEU A 32 -1.76 5.11 -2.40
N VAL A 33 -1.95 5.52 -1.15
CA VAL A 33 -3.22 6.03 -0.62
C VAL A 33 -3.15 7.54 -0.53
N CYS A 34 -4.10 8.25 -1.13
CA CYS A 34 -4.20 9.70 -0.93
C CYS A 34 -5.67 10.14 -0.94
N ARG A 35 -5.99 11.22 -0.23
CA ARG A 35 -7.34 11.80 -0.18
C ARG A 35 -7.62 12.79 -1.33
N ARG A 36 -6.56 13.23 -2.02
CA ARG A 36 -6.58 14.29 -3.02
C ARG A 36 -6.74 13.72 -4.41
N ALA A 37 -7.90 13.93 -5.03
CA ALA A 37 -8.20 13.41 -6.37
C ALA A 37 -7.15 13.84 -7.42
N ASP A 38 -6.61 15.05 -7.30
CA ASP A 38 -5.57 15.57 -8.19
C ASP A 38 -4.25 14.80 -8.06
N LEU A 39 -3.84 14.43 -6.84
CA LEU A 39 -2.65 13.61 -6.60
C LEU A 39 -2.86 12.16 -7.08
N ALA A 40 -4.06 11.61 -6.86
CA ALA A 40 -4.41 10.27 -7.34
C ALA A 40 -4.39 10.19 -8.87
N ALA A 41 -4.93 11.20 -9.57
CA ALA A 41 -4.89 11.29 -11.02
C ALA A 41 -3.45 11.35 -11.55
N ARG A 42 -2.63 12.23 -10.96
CA ARG A 42 -1.20 12.35 -11.30
C ARG A 42 -0.40 11.06 -11.08
N ALA A 43 -0.77 10.25 -10.09
CA ALA A 43 -0.10 8.97 -9.81
C ALA A 43 -0.56 7.83 -10.74
N ARG A 44 -1.70 7.96 -11.42
CA ARG A 44 -2.23 6.93 -12.34
C ARG A 44 -1.58 6.97 -13.72
N THR A 45 -1.35 8.17 -14.28
CA THR A 45 -0.75 8.35 -15.62
C THR A 45 0.65 7.71 -15.75
N PRO A 46 1.56 7.84 -14.76
CA PRO A 46 2.83 7.13 -14.72
C PRO A 46 2.77 5.61 -14.79
N ASN A 47 1.67 5.01 -14.34
CA ASN A 47 1.66 3.62 -13.89
C ASN A 47 1.84 2.60 -15.06
N VAL A 48 1.54 3.04 -16.28
CA VAL A 48 1.62 2.23 -17.50
C VAL A 48 2.36 3.03 -18.59
N HIS A 49 3.65 3.29 -18.39
CA HIS A 49 4.51 3.96 -19.39
C HIS A 49 4.07 5.39 -19.77
N GLY A 50 3.46 6.14 -18.86
CA GLY A 50 3.06 7.53 -19.13
C GLY A 50 1.94 7.68 -20.15
N ILE A 51 1.17 6.62 -20.36
CA ILE A 51 0.03 6.59 -21.28
C ILE A 51 -1.17 7.30 -20.63
N ASP A 52 -1.70 8.31 -21.31
CA ASP A 52 -2.84 9.14 -20.88
C ASP A 52 -4.14 8.33 -20.67
N ARG A 53 -4.36 7.30 -21.49
CA ARG A 53 -5.60 6.51 -21.50
C ARG A 53 -5.49 5.22 -20.70
N ASP A 54 -6.46 4.99 -19.83
CA ASP A 54 -6.68 3.71 -19.15
C ASP A 54 -6.73 2.56 -20.18
N ALA A 55 -5.85 1.57 -20.00
CA ALA A 55 -5.79 0.40 -20.86
C ALA A 55 -7.13 -0.35 -20.91
N PHE A 56 -7.90 -0.33 -19.82
CA PHE A 56 -9.21 -0.98 -19.75
C PHE A 56 -10.25 -0.29 -20.65
N ALA A 57 -10.16 1.03 -20.81
CA ALA A 57 -11.05 1.80 -21.68
C ALA A 57 -10.82 1.53 -23.18
N ARG A 58 -9.68 0.93 -23.56
CA ARG A 58 -9.36 0.56 -24.95
C ARG A 58 -10.13 -0.66 -25.45
N HIS A 59 -10.56 -1.52 -24.53
CA HIS A 59 -11.25 -2.78 -24.85
C HIS A 59 -12.78 -2.63 -24.91
N HIS A 60 -13.31 -1.42 -24.71
CA HIS A 60 -14.74 -1.13 -24.86
C HIS A 60 -15.06 -0.77 -26.31
N SER A 61 -16.06 -1.44 -26.89
CA SER A 61 -16.50 -1.23 -28.27
C SER A 61 -16.89 0.23 -28.52
N GLY A 62 -16.29 0.88 -29.52
CA GLY A 62 -16.65 2.23 -29.97
C GLY A 62 -15.66 3.35 -29.63
N ARG A 63 -14.51 3.06 -28.99
CA ARG A 63 -13.45 4.06 -28.76
C ARG A 63 -12.26 3.86 -29.69
N SER A 64 -11.71 4.98 -30.16
CA SER A 64 -10.53 5.00 -31.02
C SER A 64 -9.32 4.34 -30.34
N PRO A 65 -8.54 3.51 -31.07
CA PRO A 65 -7.35 2.84 -30.53
C PRO A 65 -6.17 3.79 -30.26
N HIS A 66 -6.28 5.07 -30.66
CA HIS A 66 -5.22 6.05 -30.48
C HIS A 66 -4.98 6.37 -28.99
N TYR A 67 -3.71 6.49 -28.62
CA TYR A 67 -3.26 6.92 -27.31
C TYR A 67 -1.98 7.75 -27.47
N ASP A 68 -1.77 8.66 -26.52
CA ASP A 68 -0.57 9.47 -26.44
C ASP A 68 0.27 9.05 -25.23
N VAL A 69 1.59 9.16 -25.38
CA VAL A 69 2.55 9.07 -24.28
C VAL A 69 2.83 10.49 -23.83
N VAL A 70 2.26 10.87 -22.70
CA VAL A 70 2.29 12.26 -22.20
C VAL A 70 3.40 12.49 -21.16
N ALA A 71 4.08 11.43 -20.74
CA ALA A 71 5.21 11.47 -19.82
C ALA A 71 6.21 10.34 -20.11
N ALA A 72 7.50 10.61 -19.90
CA ALA A 72 8.50 9.55 -19.85
C ALA A 72 8.39 8.83 -18.50
N ASP A 73 7.90 7.59 -18.51
CA ASP A 73 7.62 6.86 -17.28
C ASP A 73 7.84 5.34 -17.40
N MET A 74 7.84 4.65 -16.27
CA MET A 74 8.02 3.20 -16.19
C MET A 74 6.69 2.47 -16.03
N LYS A 75 6.74 1.15 -15.86
CA LYS A 75 5.58 0.30 -15.61
C LYS A 75 5.56 -0.11 -14.14
N TYR A 76 4.74 0.57 -13.34
CA TYR A 76 4.62 0.32 -11.90
C TYR A 76 3.36 -0.46 -11.52
N ASN A 77 2.60 -0.94 -12.51
CA ASN A 77 1.29 -1.51 -12.26
C ASN A 77 1.41 -2.88 -11.60
N MET A 78 0.63 -3.09 -10.54
CA MET A 78 0.58 -4.37 -9.85
C MET A 78 -0.09 -5.41 -10.75
N PRO A 79 0.54 -6.57 -11.02
CA PRO A 79 -0.09 -7.66 -11.75
C PRO A 79 -1.27 -8.25 -10.96
N ASP A 80 -2.27 -8.78 -11.66
CA ASP A 80 -3.48 -9.36 -11.06
C ASP A 80 -3.16 -10.50 -10.07
N VAL A 81 -2.12 -11.30 -10.35
CA VAL A 81 -1.67 -12.36 -9.43
C VAL A 81 -1.19 -11.79 -8.09
N ALA A 82 -0.42 -10.70 -8.11
CA ALA A 82 0.03 -10.02 -6.90
C ALA A 82 -1.16 -9.37 -6.16
N ALA A 83 -2.10 -8.78 -6.90
CA ALA A 83 -3.32 -8.21 -6.33
C ALA A 83 -4.21 -9.28 -5.68
N ALA A 84 -4.36 -10.46 -6.30
CA ALA A 84 -5.11 -11.59 -5.75
C ALA A 84 -4.49 -12.11 -4.45
N LEU A 85 -3.15 -12.26 -4.41
CA LEU A 85 -2.42 -12.61 -3.19
C LEU A 85 -2.67 -11.58 -2.08
N LEU A 86 -2.57 -10.28 -2.40
CA LEU A 86 -2.78 -9.21 -1.44
C LEU A 86 -4.21 -9.21 -0.88
N ARG A 87 -5.22 -9.48 -1.72
CA ARG A 87 -6.61 -9.62 -1.28
C ARG A 87 -6.76 -10.71 -0.23
N CYS A 88 -6.22 -11.90 -0.47
CA CYS A 88 -6.24 -12.98 0.52
C CYS A 88 -5.48 -12.64 1.81
N GLN A 89 -4.41 -11.83 1.72
CA GLN A 89 -3.68 -11.35 2.89
C GLN A 89 -4.46 -10.30 3.67
N SER A 90 -5.23 -9.44 2.99
CA SER A 90 -5.99 -8.36 3.62
C SER A 90 -7.07 -8.90 4.58
N ASP A 91 -7.67 -10.05 4.27
CA ASP A 91 -8.63 -10.74 5.14
C ASP A 91 -8.01 -11.18 6.48
N ARG A 92 -6.68 -11.24 6.56
CA ARG A 92 -5.91 -11.65 7.74
C ARG A 92 -5.22 -10.49 8.45
N CYS A 93 -5.45 -9.25 8.01
CA CYS A 93 -4.69 -8.09 8.47
C CYS A 93 -4.76 -7.92 9.99
N ASP A 94 -5.95 -8.00 10.56
CA ASP A 94 -6.17 -7.82 11.99
C ASP A 94 -5.49 -8.93 12.79
N THR A 95 -5.68 -10.20 12.42
CA THR A 95 -5.02 -11.34 13.08
C THR A 95 -3.49 -11.25 13.03
N LEU A 96 -2.93 -10.82 11.89
CA LEU A 96 -1.48 -10.62 11.74
C LEU A 96 -0.99 -9.46 12.60
N HIS A 97 -1.76 -8.38 12.70
CA HIS A 97 -1.47 -7.24 13.54
C HIS A 97 -1.49 -7.62 15.03
N GLU A 98 -2.55 -8.28 15.49
CA GLU A 98 -2.69 -8.79 16.86
C GLU A 98 -1.54 -9.73 17.23
N ARG A 99 -1.15 -10.64 16.32
CA ARG A 99 -0.03 -11.54 16.58
C ARG A 99 1.27 -10.78 16.77
N ARG A 100 1.54 -9.76 15.95
CA ARG A 100 2.73 -8.91 16.07
C ARG A 100 2.71 -8.11 17.38
N ARG A 101 1.54 -7.58 17.76
CA ARG A 101 1.33 -6.88 19.03
C ARG A 101 1.60 -7.79 20.23
N ALA A 102 1.03 -8.99 20.26
CA ALA A 102 1.24 -9.95 21.34
C ALA A 102 2.72 -10.36 21.49
N ILE A 103 3.45 -10.52 20.39
CA ILE A 103 4.90 -10.78 20.41
C ILE A 103 5.65 -9.58 21.00
N ALA A 104 5.32 -8.36 20.57
CA ALA A 104 5.93 -7.14 21.09
C ALA A 104 5.66 -6.96 22.60
N GLU A 105 4.44 -7.23 23.07
CA GLU A 105 4.07 -7.20 24.49
C GLU A 105 4.87 -8.24 25.30
N ARG A 106 5.06 -9.45 24.77
CA ARG A 106 5.89 -10.47 25.41
C ARG A 106 7.34 -10.01 25.58
N HIS A 107 7.92 -9.41 24.54
CA HIS A 107 9.27 -8.85 24.62
C HIS A 107 9.32 -7.65 25.58
N ALA A 108 8.34 -6.76 25.53
CA ALA A 108 8.27 -5.60 26.43
C ALA A 108 8.26 -6.03 27.89
N LYS A 109 7.43 -7.02 28.25
CA LYS A 109 7.37 -7.58 29.60
C LYS A 109 8.66 -8.30 29.99
N GLY A 110 9.20 -9.14 29.12
CA GLY A 110 10.39 -9.95 29.42
C GLY A 110 11.68 -9.14 29.55
N LEU A 111 11.73 -7.95 28.95
CA LEU A 111 12.91 -7.07 28.95
C LEU A 111 12.77 -5.87 29.89
N ALA A 112 11.63 -5.74 30.60
CA ALA A 112 11.30 -4.55 31.40
C ALA A 112 12.29 -4.26 32.54
N SER A 113 12.94 -5.28 33.09
CA SER A 113 13.88 -5.13 34.21
C SER A 113 15.33 -4.89 33.77
N LEU A 114 15.60 -4.79 32.47
CA LEU A 114 16.97 -4.60 31.97
C LEU A 114 17.38 -3.13 32.05
N THR A 115 18.35 -2.85 32.93
CA THR A 115 18.96 -1.53 33.04
C THR A 115 19.67 -1.15 31.74
N GLY A 116 19.45 0.09 31.28
CA GLY A 116 20.07 0.63 30.06
C GLY A 116 19.31 0.35 28.76
N LEU A 117 18.17 -0.36 28.81
CA LEU A 117 17.33 -0.62 27.64
C LEU A 117 16.07 0.27 27.65
N LEU A 118 15.94 1.13 26.65
CA LEU A 118 14.72 1.94 26.46
C LEU A 118 13.77 1.22 25.50
N LEU A 119 12.65 0.72 26.03
CA LEU A 119 11.62 0.05 25.25
C LEU A 119 10.58 1.06 24.76
N ARG A 120 10.25 1.01 23.46
CA ARG A 120 9.15 1.81 22.92
C ARG A 120 7.81 1.17 23.30
N PRO A 121 6.76 1.96 23.62
CA PRO A 121 5.43 1.42 23.85
C PRO A 121 4.96 0.57 22.69
N VAL A 122 4.27 -0.53 23.02
CA VAL A 122 3.61 -1.36 22.00
C VAL A 122 2.36 -0.62 21.51
N PRO A 123 2.21 -0.40 20.19
CA PRO A 123 1.03 0.24 19.63
C PRO A 123 -0.23 -0.64 19.71
#